data_AF-A0A0U2ZFW1-F1
#
_entry.id   AF-A0A0U2ZFW1-F1
#
_cell.length_a   1.000
_cell.length_b   1.000
_cell.length_c   1.000
_cell.angle_alpha   90.00
_cell.angle_beta   90.00
_cell.angle_gamma   90.00
#
_symmetry.space_group_name_H-M   'P 1'
#
loop_
_entity.id
_entity.type
_entity.pdbx_description
1 polymer ?
#
loop_
_entity_poly.entity_id
_entity_poly.type
_entity_poly.pdbx_seq_one_letter_code
_entity_poly.pdbx_strand_id
1 'polypeptide(L)'
;MTFASLKKSSPSASPEAISVDEFIEDAENYARGLNKIVRLHPSVAATEEGHCEPLRTTSVTLTKEAREKLDLLASATGVSRSRLVRIWLAGVEVELEKALYLASQVR
;
A
#
# COMPACT_ATOMS: atom_id res chain seq x y z
N MET A 1 1.41 -7.91 24.37
CA MET A 1 1.74 -6.48 24.14
C MET A 1 0.76 -5.65 24.98
N THR A 2 1.23 -4.82 25.91
CA THR A 2 0.41 -4.04 26.88
C THR A 2 0.30 -2.56 26.48
N PHE A 3 -0.89 -1.96 26.64
CA PHE A 3 -1.25 -0.59 26.20
C PHE A 3 -0.67 0.56 27.06
N ALA A 4 0.32 0.30 27.91
CA ALA A 4 0.85 1.27 28.87
C ALA A 4 1.75 2.37 28.23
N SER A 5 2.07 2.26 26.93
CA SER A 5 2.98 3.17 26.24
C SER A 5 2.31 4.29 25.44
N LEU A 6 0.98 4.31 25.32
CA LEU A 6 0.28 5.39 24.61
C LEU A 6 0.09 6.62 25.51
N LYS A 7 1.22 7.17 25.97
CA LYS A 7 1.29 8.48 26.60
C LYS A 7 0.86 9.50 25.55
N LYS A 8 -0.28 10.18 25.78
CA LYS A 8 -0.84 11.26 24.96
C LYS A 8 0.27 12.20 24.47
N SER A 9 0.71 12.02 23.22
CA SER A 9 1.57 13.00 22.55
C SER A 9 0.69 14.16 22.13
N SER A 10 1.03 15.37 22.59
CA SER A 10 0.38 16.60 22.16
C SER A 10 0.34 16.65 20.62
N PRO A 11 -0.80 16.97 19.99
CA PRO A 11 -0.83 17.16 18.54
C PRO A 11 0.09 18.33 18.20
N SER A 12 1.21 18.05 17.53
CA SER A 12 2.26 19.03 17.22
C SER A 12 1.94 19.89 15.99
N ALA A 13 0.74 19.77 15.42
CA ALA A 13 0.37 20.44 14.19
C ALA A 13 -0.44 21.70 14.52
N SER A 14 0.17 22.88 14.31
CA SER A 14 -0.60 24.11 14.16
C SER A 14 -1.40 24.02 12.86
N PRO A 15 -2.73 24.23 12.88
CA PRO A 15 -3.52 24.23 11.65
C PRO A 15 -3.07 25.40 10.78
N GLU A 16 -2.89 25.14 9.49
CA GLU A 16 -2.62 26.17 8.49
C GLU A 16 -3.89 27.02 8.28
N ALA A 17 -3.72 28.32 8.08
CA ALA A 17 -4.84 29.23 7.88
C ALA A 17 -5.37 29.08 6.45
N ILE A 18 -6.55 28.48 6.31
CA ILE A 18 -7.25 28.30 5.03
C ILE A 18 -8.04 29.58 4.71
N SER A 19 -8.01 30.01 3.44
CA SER A 19 -8.76 31.19 2.99
C SER A 19 -10.25 30.89 2.81
N VAL A 20 -11.10 31.93 2.85
CA VAL A 20 -12.56 31.76 2.69
C VAL A 20 -12.91 31.19 1.32
N ASP A 21 -12.27 31.67 0.26
CA ASP A 21 -12.53 31.21 -1.11
C ASP A 21 -12.14 29.74 -1.28
N GLU A 22 -11.01 29.31 -0.71
CA GLU A 22 -10.57 27.91 -0.72
C GLU A 22 -11.54 26.99 0.02
N PHE A 23 -12.06 27.42 1.17
CA PHE A 23 -13.07 26.66 1.92
C PHE A 23 -14.38 26.50 1.13
N ILE A 24 -14.79 27.53 0.40
CA ILE A 24 -16.02 27.51 -0.41
C ILE A 24 -15.85 26.57 -1.60
N GLU A 25 -14.75 26.66 -2.33
CA GLU A 25 -14.46 25.78 -3.47
C GLU A 25 -14.42 24.31 -3.04
N ASP A 26 -13.84 24.01 -1.88
CA ASP A 26 -13.80 22.66 -1.33
C ASP A 26 -15.20 22.13 -0.97
N ALA A 27 -16.04 22.97 -0.36
CA ALA A 27 -17.42 22.61 -0.05
C ALA A 27 -18.23 22.30 -1.31
N GLU A 28 -18.03 23.07 -2.39
CA GLU A 28 -18.67 22.80 -3.69
C GLU A 28 -18.18 21.49 -4.32
N ASN A 29 -16.88 21.23 -4.28
CA ASN A 29 -16.30 19.99 -4.81
C ASN A 29 -16.81 18.76 -4.05
N TYR A 30 -16.93 18.87 -2.72
CA TYR A 30 -17.52 17.84 -1.87
C TYR A 30 -18.99 17.57 -2.22
N ALA A 31 -19.80 18.63 -2.36
CA ALA A 31 -21.22 18.50 -2.72
C ALA A 31 -21.42 17.86 -4.11
N ARG A 32 -20.48 18.06 -5.03
CA ARG A 32 -20.48 17.44 -6.37
C ARG A 32 -19.92 16.01 -6.39
N GLY A 33 -19.44 15.48 -5.25
CA GLY A 33 -18.82 14.16 -5.18
C GLY A 33 -17.49 14.06 -5.91
N LEU A 34 -16.85 15.19 -6.17
CA LEU A 34 -15.53 15.24 -6.79
C LEU A 34 -14.49 15.00 -5.70
N ASN A 35 -13.80 13.86 -5.76
CA ASN A 35 -12.76 13.45 -4.83
C ASN A 35 -11.48 14.28 -5.04
N LYS A 36 -11.54 15.59 -4.86
CA LYS A 36 -10.34 16.41 -4.78
C LYS A 36 -9.71 16.12 -3.42
N ILE A 37 -8.67 15.29 -3.40
CA ILE A 37 -7.99 14.87 -2.18
C ILE A 37 -7.33 16.11 -1.55
N VAL A 38 -7.91 16.62 -0.47
CA VAL A 38 -7.23 17.61 0.38
C VAL A 38 -6.69 16.90 1.61
N ARG A 39 -5.37 17.00 1.78
CA ARG A 39 -4.65 16.47 2.93
C ARG A 39 -5.03 17.30 4.16
N LEU A 40 -5.83 16.76 5.07
CA LEU A 40 -6.09 17.38 6.39
C LEU A 40 -4.83 17.43 7.29
N HIS A 41 -3.67 16.96 6.82
CA HIS A 41 -2.39 17.03 7.52
C HIS A 41 -1.24 17.36 6.55
N PRO A 42 -0.25 18.17 6.98
CA PRO A 42 0.98 18.38 6.22
C PRO A 42 1.84 17.11 6.32
N SER A 43 1.59 16.14 5.44
CA SER A 43 2.52 15.05 5.19
C SER A 43 3.57 15.57 4.22
N VAL A 44 4.75 15.80 4.77
CA VAL A 44 6.02 15.87 4.03
C VAL A 44 6.04 14.75 2.99
N ALA A 45 6.28 15.13 1.73
CA ALA A 45 6.67 14.29 0.60
C ALA A 45 6.17 12.82 0.60
N ALA A 46 5.12 12.57 -0.18
CA ALA A 46 4.94 11.27 -0.84
C ALA A 46 4.16 11.50 -2.13
N THR A 47 4.87 11.32 -3.23
CA THR A 47 4.40 11.08 -4.58
C THR A 47 3.64 9.75 -4.63
N GLU A 48 2.72 9.65 -5.59
CA GLU A 48 2.00 8.46 -6.04
C GLU A 48 0.94 7.87 -5.11
N GLU A 49 -0.23 7.65 -5.71
CA GLU A 49 -1.31 6.83 -5.22
C GLU A 49 -0.79 5.45 -4.79
N GLY A 50 -0.90 5.16 -3.51
CA GLY A 50 -0.49 3.87 -2.96
C GLY A 50 -1.29 3.65 -1.70
N HIS A 51 -2.18 2.67 -1.73
CA HIS A 51 -2.89 2.17 -0.56
C HIS A 51 -1.92 2.04 0.62
N CYS A 52 -2.06 2.94 1.60
CA CYS A 52 -1.32 2.89 2.86
C CYS A 52 -2.00 1.93 3.84
N GLU A 53 -2.58 0.85 3.32
CA GLU A 53 -2.82 -0.33 4.14
C GLU A 53 -1.43 -0.82 4.58
N PRO A 54 -1.23 -1.14 5.87
CA PRO A 54 0.04 -1.70 6.32
C PRO A 54 0.32 -2.94 5.46
N LEU A 55 1.40 -2.87 4.67
CA LEU A 55 1.83 -3.96 3.81
C LEU A 55 1.81 -5.23 4.65
N ARG A 56 0.92 -6.17 4.31
CA ARG A 56 0.78 -7.42 5.04
C ARG A 56 2.15 -8.10 5.06
N THR A 57 2.81 -8.06 6.21
CA THR A 57 4.07 -8.77 6.39
C THR A 57 3.75 -10.25 6.52
N THR A 58 4.05 -11.01 5.48
CA THR A 58 3.97 -12.47 5.50
C THR A 58 5.36 -13.06 5.74
N SER A 59 5.42 -14.08 6.59
CA SER A 59 6.61 -14.94 6.67
C SER A 59 6.47 -16.04 5.62
N VAL A 60 7.48 -16.18 4.77
CA VAL A 60 7.53 -17.25 3.76
C VAL A 60 8.66 -18.20 4.10
N THR A 61 8.32 -19.48 4.22
CA THR A 61 9.30 -20.54 4.46
C THR A 61 9.79 -21.07 3.11
N LEU A 62 11.08 -20.92 2.83
CA LEU A 62 11.70 -21.34 1.57
C LEU A 62 12.66 -22.51 1.81
N THR A 63 12.71 -23.45 0.86
CA THR A 63 13.74 -24.49 0.82
C THR A 63 15.11 -23.89 0.50
N LYS A 64 16.19 -24.63 0.80
CA LYS A 64 17.57 -24.18 0.52
C LYS A 64 17.78 -23.92 -0.98
N GLU A 65 17.34 -24.86 -1.82
CA GLU A 65 17.41 -24.74 -3.29
C GLU A 65 16.66 -23.51 -3.82
N ALA A 66 15.48 -23.20 -3.25
CA ALA A 66 14.71 -22.03 -3.67
C ALA A 66 15.44 -20.72 -3.33
N ARG A 67 16.14 -20.67 -2.19
CA ARG A 67 16.97 -19.52 -1.81
C ARG A 67 18.14 -19.31 -2.77
N GLU A 68 18.84 -20.38 -3.12
CA GLU A 68 19.98 -20.33 -4.06
C GLU A 68 19.55 -19.84 -5.44
N LYS A 69 18.42 -20.33 -5.97
CA LYS A 69 17.87 -19.84 -7.23
C LYS A 69 17.50 -18.35 -7.16
N LEU A 70 16.91 -17.90 -6.04
CA LEU A 70 16.61 -16.49 -5.80
C LEU A 70 17.87 -15.64 -5.76
N ASP A 71 18.96 -16.15 -5.18
CA ASP A 71 20.26 -15.48 -5.15
C ASP A 71 20.87 -15.31 -6.54
N LEU A 72 20.85 -16.37 -7.35
CA LEU A 72 21.31 -16.34 -8.73
C LEU A 72 20.50 -15.37 -9.59
N LEU A 73 19.17 -15.35 -9.43
CA LEU A 73 18.31 -14.42 -10.15
C LEU A 73 18.55 -12.97 -9.70
N ALA A 74 18.75 -12.73 -8.40
CA ALA A 74 19.01 -11.41 -7.89
C ALA A 74 20.33 -10.83 -8.40
N SER A 75 21.39 -11.65 -8.47
CA SER A 75 22.68 -11.23 -9.02
C SER A 75 22.63 -11.01 -10.54
N ALA A 76 21.90 -11.85 -11.27
CA ALA A 76 21.79 -11.73 -12.72
C ALA A 76 20.92 -10.54 -13.18
N THR A 77 19.83 -10.24 -12.46
CA THR A 77 18.85 -9.21 -12.86
C THR A 77 19.05 -7.87 -12.16
N GLY A 78 19.79 -7.84 -11.04
CA GLY A 78 19.89 -6.67 -10.17
C GLY A 78 18.63 -6.40 -9.34
N VAL A 79 17.63 -7.27 -9.39
CA VAL A 79 16.39 -7.15 -8.60
C VAL A 79 16.56 -7.83 -7.26
N SER A 80 16.14 -7.18 -6.17
CA SER A 80 16.26 -7.78 -4.83
C SER A 80 15.36 -9.01 -4.66
N ARG A 81 15.82 -9.98 -3.85
CA ARG A 81 15.07 -11.22 -3.54
C ARG A 81 13.62 -10.95 -3.14
N SER A 82 13.41 -10.02 -2.21
CA SER A 82 12.07 -9.66 -1.72
C SER A 82 11.18 -9.08 -2.82
N ARG A 83 11.75 -8.34 -3.77
CA ARG A 83 11.01 -7.81 -4.92
C ARG A 83 10.63 -8.91 -5.91
N LEU A 84 11.52 -9.87 -6.17
CA LEU A 84 11.21 -11.05 -6.97
C LEU A 84 10.06 -11.87 -6.37
N VAL A 85 10.10 -12.12 -5.05
CA VAL A 85 9.02 -12.83 -4.34
C VAL A 85 7.67 -12.12 -4.47
N ARG A 86 7.65 -10.78 -4.37
CA ARG A 86 6.42 -10.00 -4.57
C ARG A 86 5.87 -10.11 -5.98
N ILE A 87 6.73 -10.04 -6.99
CA ILE A 87 6.32 -10.18 -8.40
C ILE A 87 5.72 -11.56 -8.64
N TRP A 88 6.33 -12.62 -8.10
CA TRP A 88 5.80 -13.97 -8.22
C TRP A 88 4.46 -14.14 -7.50
N LEU A 89 4.33 -13.67 -6.26
CA LEU A 89 3.07 -13.78 -5.53
C LEU A 89 1.93 -13.03 -6.23
N ALA A 90 2.20 -11.84 -6.76
CA ALA A 90 1.23 -11.09 -7.55
C ALA A 90 0.80 -11.83 -8.82
N GLY A 91 1.71 -12.55 -9.47
CA GLY A 91 1.37 -13.38 -10.63
C GLY A 91 0.56 -14.63 -10.27
N VAL A 92 0.87 -15.28 -9.14
CA VAL A 92 0.20 -16.50 -8.68
C VAL A 92 -1.26 -16.23 -8.30
N GLU A 93 -1.57 -15.08 -7.68
CA GLU A 93 -2.94 -14.71 -7.32
C GLU A 93 -3.85 -14.64 -8.56
N VAL A 94 -3.37 -14.04 -9.66
CA VAL A 94 -4.12 -13.92 -10.91
C VAL A 94 -4.40 -15.28 -11.55
N GLU A 95 -3.43 -16.20 -11.53
CA GLU A 95 -3.61 -17.55 -12.05
C GLU A 95 -4.60 -18.37 -11.23
N LEU A 96 -4.57 -18.24 -9.90
CA LEU A 96 -5.49 -18.91 -8.99
C LEU A 96 -6.93 -18.40 -9.18
N GLU A 97 -7.12 -17.08 -9.26
CA GLU A 97 -8.42 -16.47 -9.54
C GLU A 97 -8.99 -16.92 -10.89
N LYS A 98 -8.15 -16.97 -11.93
CA LYS A 98 -8.53 -17.46 -13.25
C LYS A 98 -8.94 -18.94 -13.20
N ALA A 99 -8.19 -19.78 -12.49
CA ALA A 99 -8.53 -21.20 -12.34
C ALA A 99 -9.86 -21.39 -11.60
N LEU A 100 -10.10 -20.65 -10.52
CA LEU A 100 -11.36 -20.67 -9.78
C LEU A 100 -12.55 -20.19 -10.64
N TYR A 101 -12.34 -19.14 -11.43
CA TYR A 101 -13.35 -18.64 -12.37
C TYR A 101 -13.69 -19.67 -13.46
N LEU A 102 -12.68 -20.32 -14.05
CA LEU A 102 -12.90 -21.36 -15.05
C LEU A 102 -13.62 -22.58 -14.45
N ALA A 103 -13.28 -22.95 -13.22
CA ALA A 103 -13.96 -24.04 -12.50
C ALA A 103 -15.42 -23.71 -12.17
N SER A 104 -15.77 -22.45 -11.94
CA SER A 104 -17.17 -22.03 -11.69
C SER A 104 -18.01 -21.92 -12.97
N GLN A 105 -17.37 -21.67 -14.12
CA GLN A 105 -18.00 -21.63 -15.45
C GLN A 105 -18.39 -23.01 -15.98
N VAL A 106 -17.73 -24.08 -15.50
CA VAL A 106 -18.10 -25.46 -15.82
C VAL A 106 -19.20 -25.91 -14.86
N ARG A 107 -20.44 -25.55 -15.16
CA ARG A 107 -21.64 -26.11 -14.52
C ARG A 107 -22.73 -26.39 -15.54
#